data_AF-A0AAE3GN92-F1
#
_entry.id   AF-A0AAE3GN92-F1
#
_cell.length_a   1.000
_cell.length_b   1.000
_cell.length_c   1.000
_cell.angle_alpha   90.00
_cell.angle_beta   90.00
_cell.angle_gamma   90.00
#
_symmetry.space_group_name_H-M   'P 1'
#
loop_
_entity.id
_entity.type
_entity.pdbx_description
1 polymer ?
#
loop_
_entity_poly.entity_id
_entity_poly.type
_entity_poly.pdbx_seq_one_letter_code
_entity_poly.pdbx_strand_id
1 'polypeptide(L)' 'MTKIADYVWRRWDEDNLPHAVAPEHATGDGHGLIEAVCGAALGVDDSVEATSCGQTCVSCWVFVATQAEDAQWRL' A
#
# COMPACT_ATOMS: atom_id res chain seq x y z
N MET A 1 -2.57 -1.57 -16.42
CA MET A 1 -1.50 -2.45 -15.90
C MET A 1 -0.81 -1.65 -14.81
N THR A 2 -1.05 -2.01 -13.54
CA THR A 2 -0.58 -1.26 -12.37
C THR A 2 0.84 -1.71 -12.03
N LYS A 3 1.81 -0.79 -12.04
CA LYS A 3 3.20 -1.03 -11.66
C LYS A 3 3.35 -0.93 -10.14
N ILE A 4 4.42 -1.50 -9.56
CA ILE A 4 4.75 -1.33 -8.12
C ILE A 4 4.75 0.15 -7.71
N ALA A 5 5.28 1.01 -8.59
CA ALA A 5 5.35 2.45 -8.38
C ALA A 5 3.98 3.15 -8.32
N ASP A 6 2.89 2.49 -8.72
CA ASP A 6 1.55 3.06 -8.68
C ASP A 6 0.87 2.84 -7.31
N TYR A 7 1.41 1.97 -6.45
CA TYR A 7 0.87 1.75 -5.10
C TYR A 7 1.40 2.81 -4.12
N VAL A 8 0.49 3.32 -3.29
CA VAL A 8 0.83 4.25 -2.21
C VAL A 8 1.07 3.44 -0.95
N TRP A 9 2.22 3.63 -0.29
CA TRP A 9 2.54 2.96 0.96
C TRP A 9 2.24 3.88 2.14
N ARG A 10 1.26 3.49 2.96
CA ARG A 10 0.87 4.26 4.17
C ARG A 10 1.13 3.43 5.42
N ARG A 11 1.70 4.06 6.45
CA ARG A 11 1.88 3.41 7.75
C ARG A 11 0.56 3.40 8.51
N TRP A 12 0.29 2.30 9.21
CA TRP A 12 -0.85 2.20 10.11
C TRP A 12 -0.38 2.25 11.56
N ASP A 13 -1.10 2.96 12.40
CA ASP A 13 -0.68 3.22 13.78
C ASP A 13 -0.75 1.96 14.67
N GLU A 14 -1.63 1.01 14.35
CA GLU A 14 -1.86 -0.19 15.17
C GLU A 14 -0.70 -1.20 15.06
N ASP A 15 -0.20 -1.45 13.86
CA ASP A 15 0.91 -2.38 13.64
C ASP A 15 2.25 -1.69 13.31
N ASN A 16 2.24 -0.37 13.11
CA ASN A 16 3.38 0.47 12.76
C ASN A 16 4.10 0.03 11.46
N LEU A 17 3.43 -0.78 10.64
CA LEU A 17 3.97 -1.28 9.38
C LEU A 17 3.36 -0.49 8.20
N PRO A 18 4.16 -0.14 7.19
CA PRO A 18 3.64 0.33 5.92
C PRO A 18 2.83 -0.75 5.20
N HIS A 19 1.61 -0.39 4.81
CA HIS A 19 0.70 -1.17 3.98
C HIS A 19 0.56 -0.55 2.60
N ALA A 20 0.35 -1.40 1.58
CA ALA A 20 0.13 -0.94 0.22
C ALA A 20 -1.36 -0.64 -0.01
N VAL A 21 -1.63 0.51 -0.61
CA VAL A 21 -2.95 0.97 -1.00
C VAL A 21 -2.99 1.07 -2.52
N ALA A 22 -4.03 0.49 -3.12
CA ALA A 22 -4.25 0.61 -4.55
C ALA A 22 -4.56 2.08 -4.92
N PRO A 23 -4.03 2.61 -6.02
CA PRO A 23 -4.16 4.04 -6.37
C PRO A 23 -5.61 4.51 -6.47
N GLU A 24 -6.54 3.65 -6.89
CA GLU A 24 -7.98 3.91 -6.91
C GLU A 24 -8.58 4.17 -5.52
N HIS A 25 -7.96 3.65 -4.45
CA HIS A 25 -8.38 3.83 -3.05
C HIS A 25 -7.56 4.91 -2.32
N ALA A 26 -6.50 5.43 -2.95
CA ALA A 26 -5.57 6.36 -2.33
C ALA A 26 -6.03 7.84 -2.37
N THR A 27 -7.19 8.13 -2.99
CA THR A 27 -7.66 9.49 -3.30
C THR A 27 -8.66 10.08 -2.29
N GLY A 28 -8.90 9.42 -1.16
CA GLY A 28 -9.73 9.99 -0.09
C GLY A 28 -9.10 11.25 0.52
N ASP A 29 -9.93 12.17 1.00
CA ASP A 29 -9.60 13.54 1.47
C ASP A 29 -8.70 13.62 2.74
N GLY A 30 -7.80 12.66 2.96
CA GLY A 30 -6.96 12.55 4.16
C GLY A 30 -7.70 12.10 5.41
N HIS A 31 -9.03 12.07 5.38
CA HIS A 31 -9.88 11.74 6.53
C HIS A 31 -10.76 10.53 6.21
N GLY A 32 -10.42 9.35 6.75
CA GLY A 32 -11.22 8.14 6.58
C GLY A 32 -10.44 6.86 6.81
N LEU A 33 -11.14 5.72 6.68
CA LEU A 33 -10.52 4.41 6.60
C LEU A 33 -10.18 4.12 5.14
N ILE A 34 -8.92 3.85 4.84
CA ILE A 34 -8.49 3.34 3.54
C ILE A 34 -8.23 1.83 3.68
N GLU A 35 -8.76 1.05 2.76
CA GLU A 35 -8.49 -0.39 2.73
C GLU A 35 -7.16 -0.67 2.02
N ALA A 36 -6.21 -1.26 2.75
CA ALA A 36 -4.99 -1.83 2.20
C ALA A 36 -5.30 -3.03 1.29
N VAL A 37 -4.40 -3.38 0.38
CA VAL A 37 -4.55 -4.57 -0.48
C VAL A 37 -4.61 -5.88 0.31
N CYS A 38 -4.13 -5.89 1.56
CA CYS A 38 -4.24 -7.04 2.47
C CYS A 38 -5.60 -7.11 3.21
N GLY A 39 -6.50 -6.15 3.00
CA GLY A 39 -7.80 -6.04 3.67
C GLY A 39 -7.76 -5.30 5.02
N ALA A 40 -6.61 -4.76 5.43
CA ALA A 40 -6.52 -3.95 6.64
C ALA A 40 -7.18 -2.59 6.43
N ALA A 41 -8.02 -2.16 7.37
CA ALA A 41 -8.58 -0.82 7.39
C ALA A 41 -7.58 0.14 8.06
N LEU A 42 -6.92 0.95 7.26
CA LEU A 42 -5.92 1.91 7.71
C LEU A 42 -6.62 3.21 8.10
N GLY A 43 -6.46 3.64 9.35
CA GLY A 43 -6.75 5.02 9.72
C GLY A 43 -5.78 5.94 9.00
N VAL A 44 -6.29 6.88 8.20
CA VAL A 44 -5.42 7.86 7.55
C VAL A 44 -5.09 8.95 8.56
N ASP A 45 -3.88 8.88 9.12
CA ASP A 45 -3.25 10.04 9.74
C ASP A 45 -2.22 10.59 8.73
N ASP A 46 -2.44 11.83 8.27
CA ASP A 46 -1.62 12.48 7.24
C ASP A 46 -0.16 12.73 7.67
N SER A 47 0.22 12.37 8.91
CA SER A 47 1.55 12.70 9.44
C SER A 47 2.67 11.71 9.12
N VAL A 48 2.38 10.55 8.52
CA VAL A 48 3.43 9.53 8.30
C VAL A 48 3.42 8.93 6.89
N GLU A 49 4.06 9.62 5.95
CA GLU A 49 4.58 8.96 4.75
C GLU A 49 5.61 7.88 5.17
N ALA A 50 5.35 6.64 4.80
CA ALA A 50 6.26 5.54 5.07
C ALA A 50 7.50 5.67 4.16
N THR A 51 8.59 6.23 4.69
CA THR A 51 9.86 6.30 3.95
C THR A 51 10.42 4.88 3.77
N SER A 52 10.80 4.57 2.53
CA SER A 52 10.93 3.24 1.90
C SER A 52 12.03 2.29 2.43
N CYS A 53 12.57 2.49 3.64
CA CYS A 53 13.68 1.68 4.18
C CYS A 53 13.32 0.91 5.47
N GLY A 54 12.03 0.72 5.77
CA GLY A 54 11.54 0.00 6.96
C GLY A 54 10.90 -1.36 6.67
N GLN A 55 10.56 -2.10 7.73
CA GLN A 55 9.78 -3.34 7.65
C GLN A 55 8.37 -3.00 7.14
N THR A 56 7.97 -3.56 5.99
CA THR A 56 6.63 -3.42 5.40
C THR A 56 5.73 -4.58 5.77
N CYS A 57 4.41 -4.41 5.66
CA CYS A 57 3.47 -5.53 5.73
C CYS A 57 3.81 -6.56 4.64
N VAL A 58 4.17 -7.78 5.05
CA VAL A 58 4.61 -8.85 4.14
C VAL A 58 3.52 -9.22 3.15
N SER A 59 2.26 -9.31 3.60
CA SER A 59 1.12 -9.63 2.74
C SER A 59 0.92 -8.58 1.64
N CYS A 60 1.05 -7.30 1.98
CA CYS A 60 1.01 -6.20 1.01
C CYS A 60 2.17 -6.27 0.01
N TRP A 61 3.38 -6.56 0.49
CA TRP A 61 4.57 -6.66 -0.37
C TRP A 61 4.47 -7.81 -1.38
N VAL A 62 4.07 -9.01 -0.93
CA VAL A 62 3.90 -10.17 -1.80
C VAL A 62 2.86 -9.90 -2.88
N PHE A 63 1.70 -9.33 -2.52
CA PHE A 63 0.65 -8.99 -3.47
C PHE A 63 1.16 -8.03 -4.57
N VAL A 64 1.81 -6.94 -4.16
CA VAL A 64 2.35 -5.94 -5.10
C VAL A 64 3.46 -6.53 -5.99
N ALA A 65 4.33 -7.38 -5.43
CA ALA A 65 5.38 -8.07 -6.19
C ALA A 65 4.78 -9.02 -7.24
N THR A 66 3.78 -9.83 -6.88
CA THR A 66 3.10 -10.73 -7.82
C THR A 66 2.43 -9.97 -8.97
N GLN A 67 1.75 -8.85 -8.67
CA GLN A 67 1.13 -8.02 -9.72
C GLN A 67 2.17 -7.42 -10.69
N ALA A 68 3.40 -7.19 -10.22
CA ALA A 68 4.50 -6.70 -11.03
C ALA A 68 5.17 -7.79 -11.86
N GLU A 69 5.35 -8.98 -11.29
CA GLU A 69 5.86 -10.15 -12.02
C GLU A 69 4.89 -10.55 -13.13
N ASP A 70 3.58 -10.64 -12.86
CA ASP A 70 2.55 -10.90 -13.88
C ASP A 70 2.54 -9.87 -15.00
N ALA A 71 2.91 -8.61 -14.71
CA ALA A 71 3.07 -7.57 -15.71
C ALA A 71 4.34 -7.75 -16.54
N GLN A 72 5.45 -8.19 -15.94
CA GLN A 72 6.72 -8.45 -16.64
C GLN A 72 6.65 -9.64 -17.60
N TRP A 73 5.91 -10.70 -17.25
CA TRP A 73 5.80 -11.92 -18.06
C TRP A 73 4.78 -11.84 -19.21
N ARG A 74 4.02 -10.74 -19.31
CA ARG A 74 3.00 -10.49 -20.36
C ARG A 74 3.43 -9.43 -21.40
N LEU A 75 4.69 -8.99 -21.34
CA LEU A 75 5.35 -8.15 -22.33
C LEU A 75 6.09 -9.01 -23.35
#